data_AF-A0A8F6T2C1-F1
#
_entry.id   AF-A0A8F6T2C1-F1
#
_cell.length_a   1.000
_cell.length_b   1.000
_cell.length_c   1.000
_cell.angle_alpha   90.00
_cell.angle_beta   90.00
_cell.angle_gamma   90.00
#
_symmetry.space_group_name_H-M   'P 1'
#
loop_
_entity.id
_entity.type
_entity.pdbx_description
1 polymer ?
#
loop_
_entity_poly.entity_id
_entity_poly.type
_entity_poly.pdbx_seq_one_letter_code
_entity_poly.pdbx_strand_id
1 'polypeptide(L)'
;MARSVLASLDAEPVCWTDEQELRDAERDGSGYLFTVNPVTPHADPRRVILLYTVPPASERDRVRREHAEWSESTFGNVGPVGPLKHLSKEALEAAAEPDDLSEWADMQFLLWDAQRRAGITDGQITWAMAEKLAVNKIRQWPEPKDGKPRLHIKAQPVSVVPDGLRQALSNAGIAAPESDEMLAATCEKYIQMLVTWVKDRKPFQPAPGEVTCG
;
A
#
# COMPACT_ATOMS: atom_id res chain seq x y z
N MET A 1 -1.42 -12.04 23.33
CA MET A 1 -2.10 -10.90 22.68
C MET A 1 -3.38 -10.50 23.42
N ALA A 2 -4.40 -11.35 23.57
CA ALA A 2 -5.68 -10.97 24.20
C ALA A 2 -5.57 -10.40 25.64
N ARG A 3 -4.65 -10.91 26.46
CA ARG A 3 -4.50 -10.50 27.87
C ARG A 3 -3.87 -9.12 28.07
N SER A 4 -3.04 -8.63 27.14
CA SER A 4 -2.44 -7.29 27.22
C SER A 4 -3.38 -6.19 26.70
N VAL A 5 -4.29 -6.54 25.80
CA VAL A 5 -5.26 -5.60 25.22
C VAL A 5 -6.34 -5.21 26.25
N LEU A 6 -6.79 -6.14 27.08
CA LEU A 6 -7.73 -5.86 28.16
C LEU A 6 -7.12 -4.95 29.24
N ALA A 7 -5.83 -5.10 29.54
CA ALA A 7 -5.14 -4.27 30.54
C ALA A 7 -4.95 -2.80 30.12
N SER A 8 -5.10 -2.50 28.83
CA SER A 8 -4.91 -1.16 28.24
C SER A 8 -6.19 -0.30 28.29
N LEU A 9 -7.37 -0.90 28.43
CA LEU A 9 -8.66 -0.18 28.43
C LEU A 9 -8.92 0.59 29.74
N ASP A 10 -8.59 -0.04 30.86
CA ASP A 10 -8.71 0.52 32.21
C ASP A 10 -7.32 0.71 32.82
N ALA A 11 -6.34 1.05 31.98
CA ALA A 11 -4.97 1.25 32.43
C ALA A 11 -4.95 2.44 33.38
N GLU A 12 -4.88 2.17 34.68
CA GLU A 12 -4.65 3.19 35.68
C GLU A 12 -3.17 3.60 35.64
N PRO A 13 -2.87 4.89 35.81
CA PRO A 13 -1.49 5.34 35.93
C PRO A 13 -0.84 4.67 37.14
N VAL A 14 0.44 4.34 37.01
CA VAL A 14 1.23 3.69 38.06
C VAL A 14 1.98 4.75 38.87
N CYS A 15 2.45 5.78 38.19
CA CYS A 15 3.13 6.92 38.76
C CYS A 15 2.94 8.12 37.82
N TRP A 16 3.47 9.28 38.22
CA TRP A 16 3.57 10.44 37.36
C TRP A 16 4.96 11.04 37.44
N THR A 17 5.32 11.80 36.41
CA THR A 17 6.54 12.59 36.33
C THR A 17 6.19 13.96 35.74
N ASP A 18 7.18 14.83 35.56
CA ASP A 18 6.97 16.10 34.88
C ASP A 18 7.98 16.35 33.77
N GLU A 19 7.77 17.41 33.00
CA GLU A 19 8.62 17.77 31.87
C GLU A 19 10.08 18.05 32.29
N GLN A 20 10.30 18.55 33.52
CA GLN A 20 11.65 18.83 34.02
C GLN A 20 12.39 17.52 34.27
N GLU A 21 11.75 16.58 34.96
CA GLU A 21 12.31 15.26 35.22
C GLU A 21 12.59 14.47 33.92
N LEU A 22 11.74 14.63 32.89
CA LEU A 22 12.00 14.03 31.58
C LEU A 22 13.22 14.66 30.88
N ARG A 23 13.41 15.97 30.98
CA ARG A 23 14.62 16.64 30.46
C ARG A 23 15.88 16.20 31.20
N ASP A 24 15.79 16.04 32.52
CA ASP A 24 16.89 15.58 33.35
C ASP A 24 17.18 14.09 33.08
N ALA A 25 16.16 13.28 32.81
CA ALA A 25 16.34 11.89 32.37
C ALA A 25 17.03 11.77 31.00
N GLU A 26 16.69 12.64 30.04
CA GLU A 26 17.36 12.68 28.74
C GLU A 26 18.81 13.17 28.84
N ARG A 27 19.06 14.20 29.67
CA ARG A 27 20.39 14.82 29.82
C ARG A 27 21.34 13.97 30.68
N ASP A 28 20.86 13.51 31.83
CA ASP A 28 21.68 12.94 32.90
C ASP A 28 21.41 11.44 33.12
N GLY A 29 20.43 10.86 32.43
CA GLY A 29 20.06 9.45 32.56
C GLY A 29 19.23 9.11 33.81
N SER A 30 18.73 10.12 34.51
CA SER A 30 17.93 9.95 35.74
C SER A 30 16.83 11.02 35.86
N GLY A 31 15.65 10.62 36.29
CA GLY A 31 14.54 11.52 36.64
C GLY A 31 13.67 10.90 37.73
N TYR A 32 12.94 11.73 38.47
CA TYR A 32 12.07 11.30 39.56
C TYR A 32 10.70 10.83 39.07
N LEU A 33 10.17 9.81 39.76
CA LEU A 33 8.82 9.31 39.62
C LEU A 33 8.07 9.52 40.93
N PHE A 34 6.81 9.95 40.83
CA PHE A 34 5.98 10.30 41.97
C PHE A 34 4.71 9.44 42.02
N THR A 35 4.17 9.22 43.21
CA THR A 35 2.93 8.46 43.40
C THR A 35 1.73 9.21 42.85
N VAL A 36 0.85 8.49 42.16
CA VAL A 36 -0.37 9.07 41.56
C VAL A 36 -1.58 9.10 42.51
N ASN A 37 -1.55 8.34 43.62
CA ASN A 37 -2.63 8.29 44.59
C ASN A 37 -2.13 8.40 46.05
N PRO A 38 -2.21 9.58 46.67
CA PRO A 38 -2.60 10.87 46.08
C PRO A 38 -1.45 11.51 45.29
N VAL A 39 -1.80 12.27 44.25
CA VAL A 39 -0.89 13.31 43.75
C VAL A 39 -0.68 14.31 44.90
N THR A 40 0.57 14.65 45.19
CA THR A 40 0.89 15.60 46.28
C THR A 40 0.09 16.90 46.10
N PRO A 41 -0.51 17.47 47.16
CA PRO A 41 -1.31 18.71 47.08
C PRO A 41 -0.57 19.91 46.50
N HIS A 42 0.76 19.84 46.44
CA HIS A 42 1.63 20.90 45.92
C HIS A 42 2.03 20.70 44.46
N ALA A 43 1.64 19.59 43.81
CA ALA A 43 1.87 19.41 42.39
C ALA A 43 1.00 20.38 41.58
N ASP A 44 1.61 21.08 40.63
CA ASP A 44 0.84 21.79 39.59
C ASP A 44 0.19 20.74 38.69
N PRO A 45 -1.16 20.64 38.62
CA PRO A 45 -1.83 19.66 37.78
C PRO A 45 -1.44 19.76 36.29
N ARG A 46 -0.98 20.94 35.84
CA ARG A 46 -0.54 21.15 34.45
C ARG A 46 0.84 20.55 34.15
N ARG A 47 1.58 20.15 35.17
CA ARG A 47 2.90 19.52 35.04
C ARG A 47 2.86 18.00 35.17
N VAL A 48 1.69 17.42 35.44
CA VAL A 48 1.54 15.99 35.69
C VAL A 48 1.51 15.21 34.38
N ILE A 49 2.56 14.44 34.12
CA ILE A 49 2.63 13.46 33.03
C ILE A 49 2.41 12.07 33.64
N LEU A 50 1.26 11.48 33.37
CA LEU A 50 0.88 10.16 33.86
C LEU A 50 1.66 9.06 33.14
N LEU A 51 2.20 8.12 33.91
CA LEU A 51 2.96 6.99 33.41
C LEU A 51 2.18 5.70 33.67
N TYR A 52 2.09 4.86 32.64
CA TYR A 52 1.33 3.62 32.64
C TYR A 52 2.28 2.46 32.35
N THR A 53 1.99 1.28 32.91
CA THR A 53 2.71 0.03 32.56
C THR A 53 2.43 -0.39 31.12
N VAL A 54 1.26 -0.03 30.60
CA VAL A 54 0.86 -0.18 29.21
C VAL A 54 0.13 1.11 28.83
N PRO A 55 0.47 1.78 27.71
CA PRO A 55 -0.29 2.94 27.27
C PRO A 55 -1.80 2.64 27.22
N PRO A 56 -2.66 3.55 27.70
CA PRO A 56 -4.09 3.37 27.58
C PRO A 56 -4.47 3.24 26.10
N ALA A 57 -5.44 2.38 25.82
CA ALA A 57 -5.93 2.20 24.46
C ALA A 57 -6.51 3.54 24.01
N SER A 58 -6.22 3.96 22.77
CA SER A 58 -6.85 5.18 22.27
C SER A 58 -8.37 4.96 22.15
N GLU A 59 -9.15 6.04 22.27
CA GLU A 59 -10.60 6.00 22.02
C GLU A 59 -10.92 5.39 20.64
N ARG A 60 -10.07 5.65 19.64
CA ARG A 60 -10.17 5.06 18.31
C ARG A 60 -10.00 3.54 18.32
N ASP A 61 -9.06 3.01 19.10
CA ASP A 61 -8.86 1.57 19.21
C ASP A 61 -9.98 0.90 20.00
N ARG A 62 -10.55 1.59 21.01
CA ARG A 62 -11.75 1.16 21.73
C ARG A 62 -12.93 1.02 20.77
N VAL A 63 -13.27 2.10 20.06
CA VAL A 63 -14.34 2.12 19.04
C VAL A 63 -14.15 1.03 17.98
N ARG A 64 -12.93 0.86 17.48
CA ARG A 64 -12.63 -0.17 16.47
C ARG A 64 -12.89 -1.60 16.97
N ARG A 65 -12.58 -1.88 18.24
CA ARG A 65 -12.84 -3.20 18.85
C ARG A 65 -14.33 -3.43 19.10
N GLU A 66 -15.01 -2.45 19.71
CA GLU A 66 -16.46 -2.52 19.95
C GLU A 66 -17.21 -2.74 18.63
N HIS A 67 -16.81 -2.02 17.57
CA HIS A 67 -17.33 -2.21 16.23
C HIS A 67 -17.05 -3.62 15.67
N ALA A 68 -15.84 -4.16 15.87
CA ALA A 68 -15.51 -5.52 15.43
C ALA A 68 -16.36 -6.59 16.13
N GLU A 69 -16.57 -6.46 17.45
CA GLU A 69 -17.40 -7.35 18.25
C GLU A 69 -18.87 -7.29 17.81
N TRP A 70 -19.40 -6.08 17.64
CA TRP A 70 -20.76 -5.86 17.14
C TRP A 70 -20.95 -6.44 15.73
N SER A 71 -20.01 -6.17 14.80
CA SER A 71 -20.06 -6.69 13.43
C SER A 71 -20.02 -8.22 13.38
N GLU A 72 -19.19 -8.85 14.23
CA GLU A 72 -19.16 -10.31 14.35
C GLU A 72 -20.49 -10.87 14.85
N SER A 73 -21.05 -10.27 15.90
CA SER A 73 -22.32 -10.72 16.48
C SER A 73 -23.51 -10.55 15.52
N THR A 74 -23.49 -9.50 14.69
CA THR A 74 -24.61 -9.12 13.82
C THR A 74 -24.57 -9.86 12.49
N PHE A 75 -23.40 -9.93 11.86
CA PHE A 75 -23.25 -10.44 10.49
C PHE A 75 -22.58 -11.82 10.43
N GLY A 76 -22.02 -12.29 11.56
CA GLY A 76 -21.28 -13.56 11.63
C GLY A 76 -20.01 -13.57 10.78
N ASN A 77 -19.56 -14.79 10.46
CA ASN A 77 -18.33 -15.04 9.74
C ASN A 77 -18.51 -14.90 8.21
N VAL A 78 -18.62 -13.66 7.73
CA VAL A 78 -18.59 -13.31 6.30
C VAL A 78 -17.23 -12.75 5.88
N GLY A 79 -16.90 -12.90 4.60
CA GLY A 79 -15.63 -12.41 4.03
C GLY A 79 -15.60 -10.89 3.75
N PRO A 80 -14.44 -10.35 3.35
CA PRO A 80 -14.21 -8.90 3.23
C PRO A 80 -14.93 -8.23 2.04
N VAL A 81 -15.42 -9.01 1.07
CA VAL A 81 -15.98 -8.48 -0.19
C VAL A 81 -17.27 -7.67 0.04
N GLY A 82 -18.11 -8.07 1.00
CA GLY A 82 -19.35 -7.36 1.34
C GLY A 82 -19.07 -5.93 1.80
N PRO A 83 -18.29 -5.75 2.89
CA PRO A 83 -17.90 -4.43 3.37
C PRO A 83 -17.18 -3.58 2.31
N LEU A 84 -16.34 -4.15 1.43
CA LEU A 84 -15.69 -3.39 0.36
C LEU A 84 -16.67 -2.89 -0.72
N LYS A 85 -17.68 -3.69 -1.07
CA LYS A 85 -18.75 -3.25 -1.97
C LYS A 85 -19.60 -2.16 -1.34
N HIS A 86 -19.84 -2.27 -0.04
CA HIS A 86 -20.56 -1.25 0.73
C HIS A 86 -19.75 0.05 0.81
N LEU A 87 -18.45 -0.04 1.10
CA LEU A 87 -17.53 1.11 1.15
C LEU A 87 -17.55 1.93 -0.14
N SER A 88 -17.75 1.27 -1.29
CA SER A 88 -17.86 1.97 -2.57
C SER A 88 -19.12 2.84 -2.69
N LYS A 89 -20.21 2.51 -1.96
CA LYS A 89 -21.44 3.30 -1.89
C LYS A 89 -21.28 4.46 -0.91
N GLU A 90 -20.78 4.19 0.29
CA GLU A 90 -20.52 5.22 1.31
C GLU A 90 -19.52 6.27 0.81
N ALA A 91 -18.55 5.87 -0.03
CA ALA A 91 -17.65 6.83 -0.67
C ALA A 91 -18.36 7.79 -1.64
N LEU A 92 -19.49 7.38 -2.24
CA LEU A 92 -20.31 8.26 -3.08
C LEU A 92 -21.21 9.16 -2.23
N GLU A 93 -21.73 8.65 -1.11
CA GLU A 93 -22.54 9.39 -0.14
C GLU A 93 -21.69 10.49 0.51
N ALA A 94 -20.50 10.15 1.03
CA ALA A 94 -19.51 11.10 1.53
C ALA A 94 -19.05 12.14 0.47
N ALA A 95 -19.01 11.76 -0.81
CA ALA A 95 -18.67 12.70 -1.88
C ALA A 95 -19.82 13.67 -2.20
N ALA A 96 -21.07 13.28 -1.95
CA ALA A 96 -22.24 14.13 -2.10
C ALA A 96 -22.42 15.08 -0.90
N GLU A 97 -22.09 14.60 0.31
CA GLU A 97 -22.25 15.33 1.58
C GLU A 97 -20.93 15.37 2.37
N PRO A 98 -19.88 16.05 1.86
CA PRO A 98 -18.55 16.02 2.47
C PRO A 98 -18.47 16.64 3.87
N ASP A 99 -19.47 17.45 4.24
CA ASP A 99 -19.59 18.06 5.56
C ASP A 99 -20.29 17.15 6.59
N ASP A 100 -20.89 16.02 6.16
CA ASP A 100 -21.46 15.06 7.09
C ASP A 100 -20.40 14.07 7.60
N LEU A 101 -20.07 14.17 8.89
CA LEU A 101 -19.10 13.30 9.54
C LEU A 101 -19.57 11.83 9.64
N SER A 102 -20.88 11.55 9.57
CA SER A 102 -21.40 10.16 9.57
C SER A 102 -20.80 9.35 8.43
N GLU A 103 -20.84 9.91 7.23
CA GLU A 103 -20.42 9.27 5.99
C GLU A 103 -18.92 8.91 6.01
N TRP A 104 -18.10 9.77 6.62
CA TRP A 104 -16.68 9.48 6.86
C TRP A 104 -16.47 8.37 7.89
N ALA A 105 -17.31 8.31 8.92
CA ALA A 105 -17.27 7.26 9.93
C ALA A 105 -17.68 5.90 9.33
N ASP A 106 -18.70 5.86 8.47
CA ASP A 106 -19.14 4.65 7.78
C ASP A 106 -18.04 4.09 6.87
N MET A 107 -17.33 4.96 6.14
CA MET A 107 -16.14 4.54 5.38
C MET A 107 -15.08 3.89 6.30
N GLN A 108 -14.85 4.45 7.48
CA GLN A 108 -13.87 3.90 8.43
C GLN A 108 -14.29 2.56 9.02
N PHE A 109 -15.56 2.42 9.40
CA PHE A 109 -16.09 1.15 9.91
C PHE A 109 -16.01 0.04 8.87
N LEU A 110 -16.41 0.32 7.64
CA LEU A 110 -16.37 -0.66 6.55
C LEU A 110 -14.94 -1.05 6.16
N LEU A 111 -14.01 -0.10 6.15
CA LEU A 111 -12.59 -0.40 5.88
C LEU A 111 -11.99 -1.26 6.99
N TRP A 112 -12.25 -0.95 8.26
CA TRP A 112 -11.80 -1.77 9.39
C TRP A 112 -12.39 -3.17 9.36
N ASP A 113 -13.68 -3.31 9.05
CA ASP A 113 -14.33 -4.61 8.95
C ASP A 113 -13.74 -5.46 7.82
N ALA A 114 -13.53 -4.85 6.65
CA ALA A 114 -12.89 -5.51 5.52
C ALA A 114 -11.48 -5.99 5.87
N GLN A 115 -10.66 -5.15 6.50
CA GLN A 115 -9.30 -5.53 6.92
C GLN A 115 -9.33 -6.69 7.92
N ARG A 116 -10.18 -6.60 8.95
CA ARG A 116 -10.36 -7.65 9.96
C ARG A 116 -10.74 -8.97 9.32
N ARG A 117 -11.76 -8.97 8.45
CA ARG A 117 -12.26 -10.17 7.74
C ARG A 117 -11.26 -10.74 6.73
N ALA A 118 -10.36 -9.92 6.21
CA ALA A 118 -9.25 -10.35 5.38
C ALA A 118 -8.03 -10.87 6.17
N GLY A 119 -8.06 -10.81 7.51
CA GLY A 119 -6.93 -11.18 8.37
C GLY A 119 -5.74 -10.21 8.27
N ILE A 120 -5.98 -8.98 7.80
CA ILE A 120 -4.94 -7.96 7.66
C ILE A 120 -4.68 -7.32 9.02
N THR A 121 -3.45 -7.43 9.50
CA THR A 121 -3.02 -6.79 10.75
C THR A 121 -2.65 -5.33 10.55
N ASP A 122 -2.70 -4.55 11.64
CA ASP A 122 -2.31 -3.13 11.61
C ASP A 122 -0.85 -2.92 11.17
N GLY A 123 0.05 -3.83 11.57
CA GLY A 123 1.45 -3.79 11.12
C GLY A 123 1.58 -4.01 9.61
N GLN A 124 0.84 -4.98 9.05
CA GLN A 124 0.88 -5.26 7.61
C GLN A 124 0.35 -4.10 6.77
N ILE A 125 -0.80 -3.53 7.13
CA ILE A 125 -1.36 -2.40 6.38
C ILE A 125 -0.49 -1.15 6.53
N THR A 126 0.05 -0.87 7.71
CA THR A 126 0.94 0.28 7.94
C THR A 126 2.21 0.17 7.10
N TRP A 127 2.82 -1.01 7.05
CA TRP A 127 3.98 -1.27 6.22
C TRP A 127 3.65 -1.09 4.72
N ALA A 128 2.53 -1.68 4.26
CA ALA A 128 2.09 -1.54 2.87
C ALA A 128 1.79 -0.08 2.49
N MET A 129 1.22 0.70 3.41
CA MET A 129 0.99 2.14 3.24
C MET A 129 2.31 2.90 3.10
N ALA A 130 3.32 2.59 3.91
CA ALA A 130 4.64 3.23 3.85
C ALA A 130 5.33 2.95 2.51
N GLU A 131 5.36 1.70 2.05
CA GLU A 131 5.89 1.34 0.74
C GLU A 131 5.12 2.02 -0.39
N LYS A 132 3.79 2.00 -0.31
CA LYS A 132 2.93 2.61 -1.33
C LYS A 132 3.14 4.12 -1.42
N LEU A 133 3.33 4.78 -0.28
CA LEU A 133 3.64 6.20 -0.21
C LEU A 133 4.98 6.52 -0.88
N ALA A 134 6.02 5.72 -0.63
CA ALA A 134 7.34 5.89 -1.27
C ALA A 134 7.23 5.79 -2.80
N VAL A 135 6.51 4.79 -3.31
CA VAL A 135 6.23 4.64 -4.75
C VAL A 135 5.44 5.84 -5.29
N ASN A 136 4.42 6.31 -4.57
CA ASN A 136 3.57 7.42 -5.02
C ASN A 136 4.34 8.75 -5.10
N LYS A 137 5.33 8.98 -4.22
CA LYS A 137 6.19 10.19 -4.24
C LYS A 137 7.11 10.26 -5.46
N ILE A 138 7.44 9.12 -6.07
CA ILE A 138 8.33 9.05 -7.25
C ILE A 138 7.53 9.20 -8.55
N ARG A 139 6.20 9.03 -8.52
CA ARG A 139 5.35 9.10 -9.70
C ARG A 139 5.16 10.53 -10.21
N GLN A 140 4.90 10.63 -11.51
CA GLN A 140 4.40 11.86 -12.11
C GLN A 140 2.88 11.91 -12.03
N TRP A 141 2.37 13.07 -11.65
CA TRP A 141 0.95 13.34 -11.47
C TRP A 141 0.52 14.49 -12.39
N PRO A 142 -0.69 14.42 -12.97
CA PRO A 142 -1.24 15.53 -13.74
C PRO A 142 -1.57 16.72 -12.84
N GLU A 143 -1.77 17.89 -13.47
CA GLU A 143 -2.19 19.12 -12.80
C GLU A 143 -3.43 18.91 -11.90
N PRO A 144 -3.47 19.57 -10.73
CA PRO A 144 -4.62 19.50 -9.84
C PRO A 144 -5.94 19.89 -10.52
N LYS A 145 -6.93 18.99 -10.41
CA LYS A 145 -8.32 19.27 -10.75
C LYS A 145 -9.19 18.96 -9.53
N ASP A 146 -10.09 19.88 -9.22
CA ASP A 146 -11.03 19.73 -8.13
C ASP A 146 -12.18 18.78 -8.53
N GLY A 147 -12.71 18.03 -7.55
CA GLY A 147 -13.83 17.10 -7.73
C GLY A 147 -13.60 15.92 -8.69
N LYS A 148 -12.38 15.68 -9.18
CA LYS A 148 -12.07 14.60 -10.14
C LYS A 148 -10.97 13.67 -9.63
N PRO A 149 -11.12 12.33 -9.80
CA PRO A 149 -10.04 11.39 -9.50
C PRO A 149 -8.78 11.72 -10.30
N ARG A 150 -7.63 11.69 -9.63
CA ARG A 150 -6.32 11.88 -10.26
C ARG A 150 -5.61 10.54 -10.39
N LEU A 151 -5.27 10.18 -11.62
CA LEU A 151 -4.52 8.98 -11.91
C LEU A 151 -3.08 9.36 -12.23
N HIS A 152 -2.14 8.56 -11.74
CA HIS A 152 -0.72 8.71 -12.10
C HIS A 152 -0.52 8.53 -13.60
N ILE A 153 0.44 9.27 -14.15
CA ILE A 153 0.83 9.13 -15.56
C ILE A 153 1.57 7.80 -15.68
N LYS A 154 1.00 6.85 -16.43
CA LYS A 154 1.74 5.66 -16.85
C LYS A 154 2.71 6.12 -17.94
N ALA A 155 4.01 5.91 -17.74
CA ALA A 155 4.94 6.01 -18.86
C ALA A 155 4.43 5.04 -19.93
N GLN A 156 4.09 5.55 -21.11
CA GLN A 156 3.89 4.64 -22.23
C GLN A 156 5.21 3.88 -22.41
N PRO A 157 5.21 2.55 -22.57
CA PRO A 157 6.41 1.87 -22.97
C PRO A 157 6.86 2.57 -24.25
N VAL A 158 8.05 3.16 -24.22
CA VAL A 158 8.66 3.71 -25.43
C VAL A 158 8.68 2.54 -26.38
N SER A 159 7.90 2.61 -27.45
CA SER A 159 7.84 1.59 -28.47
C SER A 159 9.14 1.74 -29.28
N VAL A 160 10.25 1.28 -28.69
CA VAL A 160 11.56 1.31 -29.32
C VAL A 160 11.57 0.18 -30.33
N VAL A 161 11.53 0.52 -31.62
CA VAL A 161 11.87 -0.41 -32.68
C VAL A 161 13.32 -0.82 -32.46
N PRO A 162 13.63 -2.12 -32.27
CA PRO A 162 15.01 -2.57 -32.13
C PRO A 162 15.83 -2.20 -33.36
N ASP A 163 17.03 -1.68 -33.14
CA ASP A 163 17.96 -1.34 -34.21
C ASP A 163 18.22 -2.56 -35.10
N GLY A 164 18.05 -2.39 -36.41
CA GLY A 164 18.22 -3.46 -37.40
C GLY A 164 17.01 -4.35 -37.65
N LEU A 165 15.87 -4.16 -36.96
CA LEU A 165 14.66 -4.97 -37.20
C LEU A 165 14.17 -4.88 -38.65
N ARG A 166 14.17 -3.68 -39.26
CA ARG A 166 13.80 -3.51 -40.68
C ARG A 166 14.71 -4.30 -41.62
N GLN A 167 16.02 -4.30 -41.33
CA GLN A 167 17.00 -5.04 -42.11
C GLN A 167 16.78 -6.55 -41.97
N ALA A 168 16.50 -7.04 -40.75
CA ALA A 168 16.21 -8.44 -40.51
C ALA A 168 14.94 -8.92 -41.23
N LEU A 169 13.87 -8.10 -41.22
CA LEU A 169 12.63 -8.38 -41.95
C LEU A 169 12.87 -8.42 -43.47
N SER A 170 13.62 -7.45 -44.00
CA SER A 170 14.02 -7.44 -45.41
C SER A 170 14.80 -8.69 -45.80
N ASN A 171 15.78 -9.10 -44.98
CA ASN A 171 16.58 -10.31 -45.22
C ASN A 171 15.74 -11.59 -45.16
N ALA A 172 14.66 -11.58 -44.40
CA ALA A 172 13.70 -12.68 -44.31
C ALA A 172 12.61 -12.66 -45.41
N GLY A 173 12.56 -11.62 -46.24
CA GLY A 173 11.50 -11.42 -47.24
C GLY A 173 10.14 -11.04 -46.62
N ILE A 174 10.13 -10.55 -45.38
CA ILE A 174 8.92 -10.14 -44.67
C ILE A 174 8.71 -8.63 -44.89
N ALA A 175 7.55 -8.26 -45.45
CA ALA A 175 7.19 -6.86 -45.62
C ALA A 175 7.00 -6.17 -44.26
N ALA A 176 7.86 -5.19 -43.97
CA ALA A 176 7.75 -4.34 -42.80
C ALA A 176 6.68 -3.23 -43.01
N PRO A 177 6.07 -2.70 -41.94
CA PRO A 177 5.14 -1.57 -42.04
C PRO A 177 5.82 -0.31 -42.57
N GLU A 178 5.01 0.55 -43.21
CA GLU A 178 5.49 1.75 -43.90
C GLU A 178 6.02 2.84 -42.94
N SER A 179 5.53 2.88 -41.69
CA SER A 179 5.99 3.85 -40.68
C SER A 179 6.65 3.17 -39.47
N ASP A 180 7.57 3.90 -38.82
CA ASP A 180 8.23 3.43 -37.60
C ASP A 180 7.25 3.30 -36.44
N GLU A 181 6.21 4.14 -36.36
CA GLU A 181 5.13 4.00 -35.37
C GLU A 181 4.36 2.70 -35.53
N MET A 182 4.01 2.32 -36.77
CA MET A 182 3.31 1.07 -37.05
C MET A 182 4.20 -0.14 -36.78
N LEU A 183 5.48 -0.05 -37.14
CA LEU A 183 6.47 -1.07 -36.82
C LEU A 183 6.65 -1.23 -35.31
N ALA A 184 6.67 -0.13 -34.56
CA ALA A 184 6.79 -0.16 -33.11
C ALA A 184 5.55 -0.75 -32.44
N ALA A 185 4.35 -0.39 -32.91
CA ALA A 185 3.07 -0.92 -32.42
C ALA A 185 2.90 -2.43 -32.69
N THR A 186 3.62 -2.98 -33.66
CA THR A 186 3.54 -4.39 -34.07
C THR A 186 4.86 -5.15 -33.91
N CYS A 187 5.83 -4.55 -33.22
CA CYS A 187 7.21 -5.05 -33.15
C CYS A 187 7.29 -6.51 -32.67
N GLU A 188 6.51 -6.85 -31.64
CA GLU A 188 6.48 -8.20 -31.08
C GLU A 188 6.01 -9.25 -32.10
N LYS A 189 5.00 -8.93 -32.92
CA LYS A 189 4.52 -9.82 -33.99
C LYS A 189 5.62 -10.10 -35.01
N TYR A 190 6.35 -9.08 -35.41
CA TYR A 190 7.43 -9.20 -36.39
C TYR A 190 8.65 -9.95 -35.84
N ILE A 191 9.00 -9.75 -34.56
CA ILE A 191 10.02 -10.56 -33.88
C ILE A 191 9.62 -12.03 -33.88
N GLN A 192 8.37 -12.36 -33.56
CA GLN A 192 7.89 -13.75 -33.59
C GLN A 192 7.90 -14.34 -34.99
N MET A 193 7.56 -13.57 -36.03
CA MET A 193 7.68 -14.02 -37.42
C MET A 193 9.13 -14.36 -37.80
N LEU A 194 10.10 -13.54 -37.37
CA LEU A 194 11.52 -13.80 -37.60
C LEU A 194 12.00 -15.04 -36.85
N VAL A 195 11.60 -15.22 -35.59
CA VAL A 195 11.94 -16.42 -34.81
C VAL A 195 11.41 -17.68 -35.48
N THR A 196 10.18 -17.67 -35.97
CA THR A 196 9.59 -18.78 -36.73
C THR A 196 10.35 -19.02 -38.03
N TRP A 197 10.64 -17.96 -38.80
CA TRP A 197 11.42 -18.06 -40.03
C TRP A 197 12.81 -18.67 -39.82
N VAL A 198 13.49 -18.33 -38.71
CA VAL A 198 14.77 -18.95 -38.34
C VAL A 198 14.61 -20.43 -38.01
N LYS A 199 13.56 -20.79 -37.25
CA LYS A 199 13.29 -22.19 -36.85
C LYS A 199 12.95 -23.09 -38.05
N ASP A 200 12.25 -22.56 -39.04
CA ASP A 200 11.83 -23.31 -40.23
C ASP A 200 12.95 -23.49 -41.26
N ARG A 201 14.02 -22.69 -41.16
CA ARG A 201 15.26 -22.95 -41.90
C ARG A 201 16.01 -24.10 -41.21
N LYS A 202 16.03 -25.27 -41.87
CA LYS A 202 16.88 -26.42 -41.50
C LYS A 202 18.28 -25.95 -41.08
N PRO A 203 18.93 -26.55 -40.06
CA PRO A 203 20.30 -26.18 -39.72
C PRO A 203 21.18 -26.40 -40.95
N PHE A 204 22.08 -25.43 -41.17
CA PHE A 204 23.13 -25.39 -42.19
C PHE A 204 23.55 -26.81 -42.62
N GLN A 205 23.19 -27.22 -43.83
CA GLN A 205 23.76 -28.44 -44.40
C GLN A 205 25.25 -28.13 -44.67
N PRO A 206 26.21 -28.90 -44.14
CA PRO A 206 27.61 -28.73 -44.55
C PRO A 206 27.72 -29.06 -46.05
N ALA A 207 28.62 -28.37 -46.75
CA ALA A 207 28.82 -28.55 -48.18
C ALA A 207 29.12 -30.03 -48.52
N PRO A 208 28.52 -30.60 -49.57
CA PRO A 208 28.80 -31.98 -49.98
C PRO A 208 30.27 -32.12 -50.39
N GLY A 209 30.90 -33.16 -49.85
CA GLY A 209 32.35 -33.32 -49.75
C GLY A 209 33.14 -33.29 -51.06
N GLU A 210 34.38 -32.84 -50.93
CA GLU A 210 35.45 -33.07 -51.90
C GLU A 210 35.63 -34.57 -52.14
N VAL A 211 35.48 -34.95 -53.41
CA VAL A 211 35.94 -36.23 -53.94
C VAL A 211 37.46 -36.28 -53.77
N THR A 212 37.95 -37.08 -52.83
CA THR A 212 39.37 -37.45 -52.80
C THR A 212 39.63 -38.43 -53.94
N CYS A 213 40.31 -37.95 -54.98
CA CYS A 213 41.00 -38.80 -55.95
C CYS A 213 42.40 -39.07 -55.39
N GLY A 214 42.73 -40.35 -55.16
CA GLY A 214 44.01 -40.82 -54.63
C GLY A 214 43.95 -42.31 -54.32
#